data_AF-A0A372R974-F1
#
_entry.id   AF-A0A372R974-F1
#
_cell.length_a   1.000
_cell.length_b   1.000
_cell.length_c   1.000
_cell.angle_alpha   90.00
_cell.angle_beta   90.00
_cell.angle_gamma   90.00
#
_symmetry.space_group_name_H-M   'P 1'
#
loop_
_entity.id
_entity.type
_entity.pdbx_description
1 polymer ?
#
loop_
_entity_poly.entity_id
_entity_poly.type
_entity_poly.pdbx_seq_one_letter_code
_entity_poly.pdbx_strand_id
1 'polypeptide(L)'
;MDYTENTNEWINWIEEAILKDHLKYYEYNQFNDIQEIGSGSFGKVYRAKWKNFEHLALKSFFNLDSNTVKEIVHEIKLQRDVDYSNNIIRFHGISKFESENRMNNYMLVIEYADGGTLKNYLKKSFTDLTWNNKYNLAYQLVCGVSCLHNEGIVHCDLNSSNILIHQNTIKLADFGLSKRIGASSNFQSKLFGVIPYVDPKKFTRRRNKNNQMQMYSLNEKSDIYSIGVLLWEISSGQPPFLSFKYEDNIALIMYILDGFRETPVTGTPEDYINLYIKCWDSEPDNRPTIYQVVDWLKTNVSDNFESQTNENTNERIDWIKKAIEEEYLQYYDYKQFSDIRQVGTGGFGTVFRANLKNSEQQFALKSFKLNNTSKEEIINELKILLKVDFHNNIIRFFGITESESENHNSKNYMLVMEYADGGNLRSYLKNSFSNLTWDDKYNLAYQLARGVSCLHSKEIVHCDLVRHII
;
A
#
# COMPACT_ATOMS: atom_id res chain seq x y z
N MET A 1 9.15 -3.94 -48.97
CA MET A 1 7.86 -3.98 -48.24
C MET A 1 8.11 -4.76 -46.96
N ASP A 2 7.30 -4.48 -45.94
CA ASP A 2 7.32 -5.03 -44.56
C ASP A 2 8.20 -4.32 -43.52
N TYR A 3 7.61 -3.30 -42.89
CA TYR A 3 7.92 -2.87 -41.52
C TYR A 3 6.65 -2.42 -40.73
N THR A 4 5.44 -2.74 -41.20
CA THR A 4 4.17 -2.21 -40.62
C THR A 4 3.36 -3.21 -39.78
N GLU A 5 3.77 -4.48 -39.67
CA GLU A 5 2.93 -5.50 -39.02
C GLU A 5 2.98 -5.49 -37.47
N ASN A 6 4.02 -4.92 -36.84
CA ASN A 6 4.22 -5.07 -35.38
C ASN A 6 3.67 -3.91 -34.52
N THR A 7 3.36 -2.74 -35.11
CA THR A 7 2.67 -1.64 -34.41
C THR A 7 1.26 -2.02 -33.97
N ASN A 8 0.62 -2.94 -34.71
CA ASN A 8 -0.78 -3.26 -34.51
C ASN A 8 -1.05 -4.16 -33.31
N GLU A 9 -0.11 -5.00 -32.86
CA GLU A 9 -0.39 -5.97 -31.79
C GLU A 9 -0.73 -5.28 -30.46
N TRP A 10 0.12 -4.37 -29.97
CA TRP A 10 -0.08 -3.71 -28.68
C TRP A 10 -1.21 -2.69 -28.71
N ILE A 11 -1.42 -2.04 -29.86
CA ILE A 11 -2.58 -1.18 -30.11
C ILE A 11 -3.86 -2.03 -30.03
N ASN A 12 -3.91 -3.15 -30.75
CA ASN A 12 -5.05 -4.07 -30.72
C ASN A 12 -5.29 -4.61 -29.32
N TRP A 13 -4.24 -4.90 -28.55
CA TRP A 13 -4.39 -5.31 -27.15
C TRP A 13 -5.12 -4.27 -26.31
N ILE A 14 -4.77 -2.98 -26.45
CA ILE A 14 -5.45 -1.88 -25.76
C ILE A 14 -6.90 -1.76 -26.24
N GLU A 15 -7.12 -1.73 -27.55
CA GLU A 15 -8.47 -1.61 -28.14
C GLU A 15 -9.38 -2.76 -27.74
N GLU A 16 -8.90 -4.01 -27.79
CA GLU A 16 -9.66 -5.17 -27.35
C GLU A 16 -9.95 -5.12 -25.85
N ALA A 17 -9.00 -4.68 -25.03
CA ALA A 17 -9.20 -4.56 -23.59
C ALA A 17 -10.24 -3.48 -23.26
N ILE A 18 -10.31 -2.40 -24.04
CA ILE A 18 -11.38 -1.40 -23.94
C ILE A 18 -12.73 -2.00 -24.36
N LEU A 19 -12.78 -2.65 -25.53
CA LEU A 19 -14.02 -3.23 -26.08
C LEU A 19 -14.61 -4.34 -25.20
N LYS A 20 -13.77 -5.08 -24.47
CA LYS A 20 -14.16 -6.15 -23.53
C LYS A 20 -14.37 -5.65 -22.10
N ASP A 21 -14.39 -4.34 -21.87
CA ASP A 21 -14.51 -3.70 -20.55
C ASP A 21 -13.44 -4.13 -19.52
N HIS A 22 -12.29 -4.61 -19.99
CA HIS A 22 -11.14 -4.93 -19.14
C HIS A 22 -10.30 -3.69 -18.80
N LEU A 23 -10.42 -2.63 -19.62
CA LEU A 23 -9.84 -1.31 -19.38
C LEU A 23 -10.93 -0.26 -19.53
N LYS A 24 -11.13 0.54 -18.48
CA LYS A 24 -12.07 1.64 -18.52
C LYS A 24 -11.56 2.72 -19.48
N TYR A 25 -12.41 3.10 -20.43
CA TYR A 25 -12.14 4.19 -21.34
C TYR A 25 -12.77 5.50 -20.84
N TYR A 26 -11.99 6.57 -20.90
CA TYR A 26 -12.40 7.93 -20.55
C TYR A 26 -12.40 8.79 -21.80
N GLU A 27 -13.58 9.24 -22.24
CA GLU A 27 -13.72 10.16 -23.36
C GLU A 27 -13.02 11.50 -23.09
N TYR A 28 -12.03 11.87 -23.90
CA TYR A 28 -11.19 13.03 -23.60
C TYR A 28 -11.98 14.35 -23.46
N ASN A 29 -13.04 14.52 -24.24
CA ASN A 29 -13.89 15.72 -24.22
C ASN A 29 -14.68 15.91 -22.90
N GLN A 30 -14.74 14.90 -22.03
CA GLN A 30 -15.37 14.99 -20.72
C GLN A 30 -14.39 15.50 -19.64
N PHE A 31 -13.11 15.70 -19.99
CA PHE A 31 -12.15 16.43 -19.17
C PHE A 31 -12.21 17.94 -19.44
N ASN A 32 -12.08 18.72 -18.38
CA ASN A 32 -11.90 20.17 -18.45
C ASN A 32 -10.90 20.65 -17.39
N ASP A 33 -10.61 21.96 -17.37
CA ASP A 33 -9.58 22.55 -16.49
C ASP A 33 -8.23 21.82 -16.58
N ILE A 34 -7.82 21.50 -17.81
CA ILE A 34 -6.62 20.72 -18.09
C ILE A 34 -5.39 21.62 -17.92
N GLN A 35 -4.57 21.31 -16.91
CA GLN A 35 -3.37 22.06 -16.57
C GLN A 35 -2.15 21.14 -16.56
N GLU A 36 -1.09 21.50 -17.29
CA GLU A 36 0.19 20.78 -17.21
C GLU A 36 0.78 20.94 -15.79
N ILE A 37 1.07 19.81 -15.14
CA ILE A 37 1.62 19.77 -13.77
C ILE A 37 3.02 19.14 -13.71
N GLY A 38 3.46 18.50 -14.79
CA GLY A 38 4.78 17.89 -14.87
C GLY A 38 5.17 17.48 -16.29
N SER A 39 6.47 17.37 -16.53
CA SER A 39 7.06 16.87 -17.76
C SER A 39 8.26 16.01 -17.40
N GLY A 40 8.28 14.78 -17.91
CA GLY A 40 9.32 13.78 -17.67
C GLY A 40 10.04 13.40 -18.96
N SER A 41 10.85 12.34 -18.91
CA SER A 41 11.52 11.78 -20.10
C SER A 41 10.55 11.15 -21.09
N PHE A 42 9.44 10.59 -20.60
CA PHE A 42 8.49 9.81 -21.39
C PHE A 42 7.30 10.62 -21.89
N GLY A 43 7.00 11.78 -21.29
CA GLY A 43 5.84 12.57 -21.67
C GLY A 43 5.49 13.64 -20.65
N LYS A 44 4.24 14.11 -20.70
CA LYS A 44 3.72 15.15 -19.83
C LYS A 44 2.60 14.62 -18.95
N VAL A 45 2.41 15.25 -17.80
CA VAL A 45 1.31 14.95 -16.88
C VAL A 45 0.46 16.20 -16.72
N TYR A 46 -0.86 16.02 -16.84
CA TYR A 46 -1.85 17.08 -16.70
C TYR A 46 -2.80 16.76 -15.55
N ARG A 47 -3.13 17.75 -14.73
CA ARG A 47 -4.32 17.70 -13.87
C ARG A 47 -5.54 18.04 -14.74
N ALA A 48 -6.63 17.29 -14.58
CA ALA A 48 -7.89 17.58 -15.24
C ALA A 48 -9.08 17.27 -14.34
N LYS A 49 -10.19 17.98 -14.50
CA LYS A 49 -11.48 17.65 -13.87
C LYS A 49 -12.27 16.74 -14.79
N TRP A 50 -12.64 15.57 -14.30
CA TRP A 50 -13.54 14.64 -14.98
C TRP A 50 -15.00 14.96 -14.66
N LYS A 51 -15.80 15.25 -15.68
CA LYS A 51 -17.25 15.57 -15.57
C LYS A 51 -17.59 16.67 -14.53
N ASN A 52 -16.66 17.58 -14.22
CA ASN A 52 -16.77 18.61 -13.18
C ASN A 52 -16.79 18.13 -11.71
N PHE A 53 -16.52 16.86 -11.42
CA PHE A 53 -16.61 16.34 -10.05
C PHE A 53 -15.25 15.98 -9.45
N GLU A 54 -14.46 15.19 -10.17
CA GLU A 54 -13.26 14.54 -9.66
C GLU A 54 -12.01 15.07 -10.36
N HIS A 55 -10.93 15.32 -9.62
CA HIS A 55 -9.64 15.62 -10.22
C HIS A 55 -8.90 14.32 -10.53
N LEU A 56 -8.48 14.15 -11.78
CA LEU A 56 -7.65 13.03 -12.25
C LEU A 56 -6.39 13.57 -12.90
N ALA A 57 -5.37 12.72 -13.00
CA ALA A 57 -4.15 13.02 -13.74
C ALA A 57 -4.14 12.28 -15.07
N LEU A 58 -3.73 12.98 -16.14
CA LEU A 58 -3.57 12.44 -17.49
C LEU A 58 -2.09 12.40 -17.82
N LYS A 59 -1.51 11.20 -17.92
CA LYS A 59 -0.12 10.99 -18.37
C LYS A 59 -0.12 10.77 -19.88
N SER A 60 0.44 11.71 -20.64
CA SER A 60 0.71 11.57 -22.07
C SER A 60 2.11 11.02 -22.31
N PHE A 61 2.36 10.61 -23.56
CA PHE A 61 3.65 10.08 -23.99
C PHE A 61 4.17 10.83 -25.22
N PHE A 62 5.48 11.08 -25.27
CA PHE A 62 6.13 11.61 -26.46
C PHE A 62 6.32 10.50 -27.50
N ASN A 63 6.13 10.80 -28.78
CA ASN A 63 6.40 9.88 -29.90
C ASN A 63 5.83 8.45 -29.70
N LEU A 64 4.53 8.28 -29.95
CA LEU A 64 3.84 6.99 -29.81
C LEU A 64 4.19 5.98 -30.91
N ASP A 65 5.43 5.49 -30.93
CA ASP A 65 5.80 4.36 -31.77
C ASP A 65 5.39 3.01 -31.14
N SER A 66 5.65 1.90 -31.84
CA SER A 66 5.35 0.55 -31.35
C SER A 66 5.99 0.24 -30.00
N ASN A 67 7.20 0.76 -29.73
CA ASN A 67 7.90 0.54 -28.48
C ASN A 67 7.22 1.31 -27.35
N THR A 68 6.85 2.56 -27.58
CA THR A 68 6.11 3.37 -26.59
C THR A 68 4.76 2.73 -26.23
N VAL A 69 4.01 2.22 -27.21
CA VAL A 69 2.74 1.52 -26.92
C VAL A 69 2.98 0.22 -26.14
N LYS A 70 4.05 -0.52 -26.46
CA LYS A 70 4.46 -1.69 -25.68
C LYS A 70 4.81 -1.34 -24.24
N GLU A 71 5.50 -0.21 -24.02
CA GLU A 71 5.81 0.32 -22.68
C GLU A 71 4.53 0.70 -21.91
N ILE A 72 3.56 1.31 -22.57
CA ILE A 72 2.23 1.61 -22.00
C ILE A 72 1.54 0.32 -21.54
N VAL A 73 1.46 -0.70 -22.41
CA VAL A 73 0.84 -1.99 -22.08
C VAL A 73 1.56 -2.67 -20.92
N HIS A 74 2.90 -2.58 -20.90
CA HIS A 74 3.72 -3.13 -19.83
C HIS A 74 3.47 -2.42 -18.49
N GLU A 75 3.45 -1.08 -18.47
CA GLU A 75 3.12 -0.27 -17.30
C GLU A 75 1.72 -0.60 -16.76
N ILE A 76 0.72 -0.71 -17.63
CA ILE A 76 -0.66 -1.10 -17.24
C ILE A 76 -0.70 -2.48 -16.59
N LYS A 77 -0.01 -3.47 -17.18
CA LYS A 77 0.01 -4.84 -16.64
C LYS A 77 0.62 -4.87 -15.25
N LEU A 78 1.79 -4.22 -15.07
CA LEU A 78 2.44 -4.16 -13.76
C LEU A 78 1.59 -3.44 -12.72
N GLN A 79 0.99 -2.30 -13.06
CA GLN A 79 0.13 -1.54 -12.13
C GLN A 79 -1.08 -2.36 -11.67
N ARG A 80 -1.71 -3.12 -12.57
CA ARG A 80 -2.85 -3.98 -12.21
C ARG A 80 -2.50 -5.07 -11.19
N ASP A 81 -1.27 -5.57 -11.22
CA ASP A 81 -0.81 -6.59 -10.28
C ASP A 81 -0.65 -6.04 -8.86
N VAL A 82 -0.53 -4.72 -8.69
CA VAL A 82 -0.26 -4.05 -7.41
C VAL A 82 -1.29 -2.99 -7.02
N ASP A 83 -2.40 -2.87 -7.77
CA ASP A 83 -3.47 -1.87 -7.56
C ASP A 83 -4.21 -2.05 -6.22
N TYR A 84 -3.99 -3.17 -5.53
CA TYR A 84 -4.49 -3.41 -4.18
C TYR A 84 -3.76 -2.60 -3.10
N SER A 85 -2.60 -2.01 -3.40
CA SER A 85 -1.80 -1.29 -2.42
C SER A 85 -2.14 0.19 -2.37
N ASN A 86 -2.46 0.67 -1.17
CA ASN A 86 -2.73 2.09 -0.94
C ASN A 86 -1.51 2.99 -1.15
N ASN A 87 -0.30 2.43 -1.19
CA ASN A 87 0.95 3.15 -1.43
C ASN A 87 1.42 3.14 -2.89
N ILE A 88 0.58 2.69 -3.81
CA ILE A 88 0.79 2.79 -5.26
C ILE A 88 -0.22 3.79 -5.83
N ILE A 89 0.19 4.58 -6.82
CA ILE A 89 -0.71 5.48 -7.53
C ILE A 89 -1.76 4.65 -8.28
N ARG A 90 -3.04 4.94 -8.08
CA ARG A 90 -4.10 4.15 -8.73
C ARG A 90 -4.18 4.42 -10.22
N PHE A 91 -4.33 3.35 -10.98
CA PHE A 91 -4.62 3.41 -12.40
C PHE A 91 -6.13 3.29 -12.64
N HIS A 92 -6.72 4.30 -13.26
CA HIS A 92 -8.17 4.32 -13.49
C HIS A 92 -8.57 3.85 -14.87
N GLY A 93 -7.73 4.03 -15.89
CA GLY A 93 -8.05 3.65 -17.26
C GLY A 93 -7.25 4.41 -18.30
N ILE A 94 -7.77 4.42 -19.52
CA ILE A 94 -7.12 5.06 -20.67
C ILE A 94 -8.03 6.14 -21.26
N SER A 95 -7.41 7.21 -21.75
CA SER A 95 -8.06 8.18 -22.62
C SER A 95 -7.31 8.27 -23.95
N LYS A 96 -7.97 8.84 -24.97
CA LYS A 96 -7.37 9.12 -26.27
C LYS A 96 -7.62 10.57 -26.64
N PHE A 97 -6.58 11.27 -27.05
CA PHE A 97 -6.72 12.58 -27.68
C PHE A 97 -6.53 12.46 -29.19
N GLU A 98 -7.56 12.81 -29.96
CA GLU A 98 -7.45 12.93 -31.41
C GLU A 98 -6.61 14.16 -31.76
N SER A 99 -5.45 13.93 -32.38
CA SER A 99 -4.69 15.00 -33.03
C SER A 99 -5.03 15.05 -34.52
N GLU A 100 -4.86 16.23 -35.14
CA GLU A 100 -5.12 16.49 -36.56
C GLU A 100 -4.41 15.49 -37.51
N ASN A 101 -3.34 14.83 -37.04
CA ASN A 101 -2.57 13.84 -37.77
C ASN A 101 -3.09 12.39 -37.68
N ARG A 102 -4.32 12.16 -37.17
CA ARG A 102 -5.01 10.84 -37.07
C ARG A 102 -4.27 9.75 -36.28
N MET A 103 -3.29 10.11 -35.47
CA MET A 103 -2.60 9.17 -34.58
C MET A 103 -3.31 9.20 -33.22
N ASN A 104 -3.80 8.04 -32.77
CA ASN A 104 -4.44 7.90 -31.46
C ASN A 104 -3.40 8.20 -30.37
N ASN A 105 -3.51 9.36 -29.72
CA ASN A 105 -2.63 9.68 -28.61
C ASN A 105 -3.18 9.08 -27.32
N TYR A 106 -2.72 7.88 -26.97
CA TYR A 106 -3.08 7.25 -25.71
C TYR A 106 -2.55 8.04 -24.51
N MET A 107 -3.39 8.17 -23.49
CA MET A 107 -3.04 8.74 -22.20
C MET A 107 -3.48 7.78 -21.10
N LEU A 108 -2.66 7.63 -20.05
CA LEU A 108 -3.10 6.96 -18.84
C LEU A 108 -3.90 7.93 -17.98
N VAL A 109 -5.06 7.48 -17.51
CA VAL A 109 -5.88 8.17 -16.52
C VAL A 109 -5.54 7.56 -15.17
N ILE A 110 -4.94 8.35 -14.29
CA ILE A 110 -4.44 7.91 -12.99
C ILE A 110 -4.92 8.85 -11.86
N GLU A 111 -4.82 8.38 -10.63
CA GLU A 111 -5.11 9.15 -9.42
C GLU A 111 -4.34 10.48 -9.41
N TYR A 112 -5.02 11.57 -9.06
CA TYR A 112 -4.37 12.87 -8.90
C TYR A 112 -3.85 13.03 -7.47
N ALA A 113 -2.52 13.05 -7.32
CA ALA A 113 -1.85 13.29 -6.05
C ALA A 113 -1.73 14.80 -5.76
N ASP A 114 -2.56 15.29 -4.85
CA ASP A 114 -2.72 16.71 -4.51
C ASP A 114 -1.51 17.35 -3.81
N GLY A 115 -0.67 16.56 -3.14
CA GLY A 115 0.60 16.99 -2.55
C GLY A 115 1.75 17.07 -3.56
N GLY A 116 1.54 16.64 -4.81
CA GLY A 116 2.57 16.60 -5.85
C GLY A 116 3.68 15.57 -5.56
N THR A 117 4.86 15.79 -6.12
CA THR A 117 6.02 14.90 -5.90
C THR A 117 6.63 15.08 -4.51
N LEU A 118 7.22 14.03 -3.94
CA LEU A 118 7.96 14.08 -2.67
C LEU A 118 9.04 15.16 -2.71
N LYS A 119 9.75 15.30 -3.84
CA LYS A 119 10.74 16.37 -4.07
C LYS A 119 10.16 17.77 -3.81
N ASN A 120 8.99 18.05 -4.38
CA ASN A 120 8.33 19.35 -4.23
C ASN A 120 7.68 19.50 -2.85
N TYR A 121 7.15 18.41 -2.29
CA TYR A 121 6.54 18.37 -0.98
C TYR A 121 7.57 18.70 0.12
N LEU A 122 8.72 18.03 0.12
CA LEU A 122 9.82 18.32 1.06
C LEU A 122 10.29 19.76 0.90
N LYS A 123 10.50 20.24 -0.33
CA LYS A 123 10.89 21.63 -0.56
C LYS A 123 9.92 22.66 0.05
N LYS A 124 8.62 22.37 0.07
CA LYS A 124 7.58 23.31 0.54
C LYS A 124 7.24 23.16 2.02
N SER A 125 7.19 21.94 2.53
CA SER A 125 6.57 21.62 3.81
C SER A 125 7.54 21.05 4.84
N PHE A 126 8.83 20.94 4.53
CA PHE A 126 9.79 20.27 5.42
C PHE A 126 9.94 20.91 6.80
N THR A 127 9.77 22.23 6.92
CA THR A 127 9.81 22.93 8.22
C THR A 127 8.70 22.48 9.17
N ASP A 128 7.59 21.98 8.62
CA ASP A 128 6.41 21.57 9.37
C ASP A 128 6.43 20.06 9.68
N LEU A 129 7.40 19.31 9.13
CA LEU A 129 7.51 17.86 9.32
C LEU A 129 8.23 17.53 10.63
N THR A 130 7.47 16.97 11.57
CA THR A 130 8.04 16.32 12.75
C THR A 130 8.75 15.02 12.38
N TRP A 131 9.58 14.50 13.28
CA TRP A 131 10.18 13.18 13.10
C TRP A 131 9.14 12.07 12.92
N ASN A 132 8.01 12.13 13.62
CA ASN A 132 6.93 11.19 13.43
C ASN A 132 6.37 11.25 11.99
N ASN A 133 6.22 12.46 11.41
CA ASN A 133 5.81 12.57 10.01
C ASN A 133 6.86 11.96 9.07
N LYS A 134 8.16 12.22 9.31
CA LYS A 134 9.26 11.66 8.51
C LYS A 134 9.32 10.12 8.58
N TYR A 135 9.17 9.54 9.77
CA TYR A 135 9.07 8.09 9.95
C TYR A 135 7.86 7.51 9.23
N ASN A 136 6.69 8.17 9.30
CA ASN A 136 5.50 7.71 8.59
C ASN A 136 5.67 7.76 7.07
N LEU A 137 6.27 8.82 6.51
CA LEU A 137 6.59 8.89 5.07
C LEU A 137 7.56 7.78 4.67
N ALA A 138 8.62 7.57 5.47
CA ALA A 138 9.60 6.51 5.24
C ALA A 138 8.95 5.11 5.27
N TYR A 139 8.10 4.85 6.27
CA TYR A 139 7.40 3.58 6.41
C TYR A 139 6.46 3.30 5.23
N GLN A 140 5.67 4.29 4.82
CA GLN A 140 4.78 4.15 3.67
C GLN A 140 5.53 3.95 2.36
N LEU A 141 6.68 4.62 2.17
CA LEU A 141 7.58 4.40 1.05
C LEU A 141 8.03 2.94 0.96
N VAL A 142 8.54 2.38 2.07
CA VAL A 142 9.04 1.00 2.05
C VAL A 142 7.92 -0.04 1.97
N CYS A 143 6.72 0.26 2.48
CA CYS A 143 5.53 -0.57 2.25
C CYS A 143 5.13 -0.62 0.77
N GLY A 144 5.17 0.52 0.08
CA GLY A 144 4.95 0.59 -1.37
C GLY A 144 5.95 -0.27 -2.13
N VAL A 145 7.25 -0.17 -1.81
CA VAL A 145 8.29 -0.97 -2.49
C VAL A 145 8.19 -2.45 -2.11
N SER A 146 7.83 -2.78 -0.87
CA SER A 146 7.60 -4.17 -0.45
C SER A 146 6.46 -4.80 -1.24
N CYS A 147 5.39 -4.06 -1.53
CA CYS A 147 4.31 -4.55 -2.40
C CYS A 147 4.86 -4.96 -3.78
N LEU A 148 5.69 -4.11 -4.40
CA LEU A 148 6.30 -4.42 -5.69
C LEU A 148 7.17 -5.69 -5.64
N HIS A 149 8.05 -5.78 -4.63
CA HIS A 149 8.97 -6.91 -4.47
C HIS A 149 8.22 -8.22 -4.22
N ASN A 150 7.11 -8.19 -3.47
CA ASN A 150 6.26 -9.36 -3.23
C ASN A 150 5.68 -9.93 -4.55
N GLU A 151 5.33 -9.07 -5.51
CA GLU A 151 4.85 -9.46 -6.84
C GLU A 151 5.99 -9.76 -7.84
N GLY A 152 7.24 -9.75 -7.37
CA GLY A 152 8.44 -9.95 -8.17
C GLY A 152 8.70 -8.82 -9.16
N ILE A 153 8.31 -7.59 -8.82
CA ILE A 153 8.49 -6.37 -9.61
C ILE A 153 9.62 -5.54 -8.99
N VAL A 154 10.61 -5.18 -9.81
CA VAL A 154 11.67 -4.23 -9.43
C VAL A 154 11.37 -2.90 -10.11
N HIS A 155 11.29 -1.81 -9.34
CA HIS A 155 10.89 -0.50 -9.86
C HIS A 155 11.97 0.09 -10.78
N CYS A 156 13.26 -0.06 -10.42
CA CYS A 156 14.44 0.37 -11.18
C CYS A 156 14.63 1.89 -11.38
N ASP A 157 13.71 2.73 -10.92
CA ASP A 157 13.76 4.19 -11.09
C ASP A 157 13.14 4.94 -9.89
N LEU A 158 13.31 4.40 -8.68
CA LEU A 158 12.88 5.06 -7.46
C LEU A 158 13.67 6.35 -7.25
N ASN A 159 12.98 7.49 -7.21
CA ASN A 159 13.53 8.80 -6.90
C ASN A 159 12.38 9.72 -6.43
N SER A 160 12.71 10.84 -5.80
CA SER A 160 11.69 11.73 -5.19
C SER A 160 10.76 12.44 -6.17
N SER A 161 11.01 12.33 -7.49
CA SER A 161 10.07 12.81 -8.53
C SER A 161 9.04 11.74 -8.91
N ASN A 162 9.33 10.46 -8.67
CA ASN A 162 8.44 9.32 -8.92
C ASN A 162 7.67 8.87 -7.68
N ILE A 163 7.87 9.54 -6.55
CA ILE A 163 7.08 9.37 -5.33
C ILE A 163 6.15 10.56 -5.23
N LEU A 164 4.85 10.30 -5.12
CA LEU A 164 3.83 11.32 -4.99
C LEU A 164 3.24 11.33 -3.57
N ILE A 165 2.66 12.46 -3.19
CA ILE A 165 1.95 12.64 -1.92
C ILE A 165 0.48 12.90 -2.24
N HIS A 166 -0.41 12.06 -1.72
CA HIS A 166 -1.84 12.26 -1.77
C HIS A 166 -2.42 12.21 -0.36
N GLN A 167 -3.05 13.29 0.11
CA GLN A 167 -3.64 13.34 1.47
C GLN A 167 -2.67 12.84 2.56
N ASN A 168 -1.43 13.34 2.54
CA ASN A 168 -0.33 12.91 3.43
C ASN A 168 0.07 11.43 3.34
N THR A 169 -0.32 10.75 2.26
CA THR A 169 0.03 9.35 1.97
C THR A 169 0.97 9.27 0.78
N ILE A 170 2.02 8.45 0.88
CA ILE A 170 2.95 8.14 -0.21
C ILE A 170 2.25 7.30 -1.27
N LYS A 171 2.45 7.66 -2.54
CA LYS A 171 2.01 6.94 -3.74
C LYS A 171 3.21 6.74 -4.67
N LEU A 172 3.68 5.51 -4.84
CA LEU A 172 4.68 5.19 -5.86
C LEU A 172 4.05 5.30 -7.26
N ALA A 173 4.77 5.97 -8.15
CA ALA A 173 4.33 6.22 -9.51
C ALA A 173 5.44 5.90 -10.52
N ASP A 174 5.04 5.89 -11.79
CA ASP A 174 5.92 5.72 -12.95
C ASP A 174 6.60 4.34 -13.06
N PHE A 175 5.88 3.40 -13.68
CA PHE A 175 6.35 2.03 -13.86
C PHE A 175 7.05 1.82 -15.21
N GLY A 176 7.32 2.89 -15.96
CA GLY A 176 7.86 2.81 -17.32
C GLY A 176 9.20 2.05 -17.43
N LEU A 177 10.02 2.09 -16.38
CA LEU A 177 11.29 1.35 -16.29
C LEU A 177 11.22 0.09 -15.40
N SER A 178 10.05 -0.19 -14.82
CA SER A 178 9.86 -1.35 -13.95
C SER A 178 9.95 -2.65 -14.73
N LYS A 179 10.44 -3.71 -14.10
CA LYS A 179 10.56 -5.04 -14.73
C LYS A 179 10.29 -6.15 -13.74
N ARG A 180 9.83 -7.29 -14.26
CA ARG A 180 9.77 -8.53 -13.48
C ARG A 180 11.16 -9.11 -13.27
N ILE A 181 11.39 -9.71 -12.11
CA ILE A 181 12.65 -10.41 -11.80
C ILE A 181 12.91 -11.50 -12.86
N GLY A 182 14.14 -11.56 -13.36
CA GLY A 182 14.54 -12.53 -14.39
C GLY A 182 14.19 -12.14 -15.83
N ALA A 183 13.42 -11.07 -16.07
CA ALA A 183 13.15 -10.58 -17.41
C ALA A 183 14.37 -9.83 -18.00
N SER A 184 14.71 -10.12 -19.26
CA SER A 184 15.67 -9.32 -20.02
C SER A 184 15.03 -8.00 -20.46
N SER A 185 15.59 -6.87 -20.03
CA SER A 185 15.17 -5.55 -20.51
C SER A 185 15.83 -5.27 -21.87
N ASN A 186 15.06 -5.35 -22.95
CA ASN A 186 15.52 -4.93 -24.30
C ASN A 186 15.49 -3.40 -24.48
N PHE A 187 15.10 -2.66 -23.45
CA PHE A 187 14.89 -1.23 -23.51
C PHE A 187 16.22 -0.50 -23.31
N GLN A 188 16.67 0.21 -24.34
CA GLN A 188 17.76 1.18 -24.23
C GLN A 188 17.26 2.39 -23.43
N SER A 189 17.25 2.28 -22.09
CA SER A 189 17.03 3.45 -21.24
C SER A 189 18.12 4.49 -21.53
N LYS A 190 17.76 5.76 -21.70
CA LYS A 190 18.69 6.90 -21.78
C LYS A 190 19.66 6.85 -20.59
N LEU A 191 20.82 6.29 -20.89
CA LEU A 191 22.03 6.01 -20.13
C LEU A 191 21.93 5.60 -18.65
N PHE A 192 21.26 6.29 -17.70
CA PHE A 192 21.42 5.92 -16.29
C PHE A 192 20.21 6.06 -15.33
N GLY A 193 19.18 6.86 -15.62
CA GLY A 193 18.15 7.25 -14.63
C GLY A 193 18.60 8.50 -13.84
N VAL A 194 17.97 8.81 -12.71
CA VAL A 194 18.37 9.95 -11.85
C VAL A 194 19.58 9.57 -11.00
N ILE A 195 20.80 9.92 -11.46
CA ILE A 195 22.10 9.39 -11.01
C ILE A 195 22.24 9.17 -9.49
N PRO A 196 21.92 10.14 -8.60
CA PRO A 196 22.00 9.92 -7.15
C PRO A 196 21.35 8.65 -6.62
N TYR A 197 20.21 8.26 -7.21
CA TYR A 197 19.40 7.13 -6.77
C TYR A 197 19.78 5.81 -7.46
N VAL A 198 20.71 5.84 -8.42
CA VAL A 198 21.05 4.68 -9.24
C VAL A 198 22.08 3.83 -8.53
N ASP A 199 21.82 2.52 -8.46
CA ASP A 199 22.74 1.53 -7.89
C ASP A 199 24.16 1.68 -8.48
N PRO A 200 25.20 1.94 -7.66
CA PRO A 200 26.56 2.17 -8.13
C PRO A 200 27.10 1.02 -8.99
N LYS A 201 26.67 -0.22 -8.74
CA LYS A 201 27.06 -1.38 -9.56
C LYS A 201 26.62 -1.27 -11.02
N LYS A 202 25.58 -0.48 -11.33
CA LYS A 202 25.14 -0.21 -12.72
C LYS A 202 26.22 0.49 -13.54
N PHE A 203 27.07 1.31 -12.91
CA PHE A 203 28.15 2.02 -13.59
C PHE A 203 29.43 1.20 -13.74
N THR A 204 29.53 0.06 -13.05
CA THR A 204 30.72 -0.80 -13.11
C THR A 204 30.71 -1.64 -14.38
N ARG A 205 31.76 -1.52 -15.21
CA ARG A 205 31.96 -2.38 -16.37
C ARG A 205 32.72 -3.64 -15.95
N ARG A 206 32.10 -4.81 -16.09
CA ARG A 206 32.79 -6.10 -15.94
C ARG A 206 32.86 -6.81 -17.29
N ARG A 207 34.02 -7.37 -17.62
CA ARG A 207 34.17 -8.31 -18.75
C ARG A 207 34.05 -9.73 -18.23
N ASN A 208 33.27 -10.57 -18.91
CA ASN A 208 33.21 -11.98 -18.60
C ASN A 208 34.44 -12.73 -19.14
N LYS A 209 34.55 -14.03 -18.84
CA LYS A 209 35.66 -14.90 -19.29
C LYS A 209 35.85 -14.94 -20.81
N ASN A 210 34.84 -14.54 -21.58
CA ASN A 210 34.85 -14.50 -23.04
C ASN A 210 35.07 -13.07 -23.58
N ASN A 211 35.58 -12.14 -22.77
CA ASN A 211 35.76 -10.72 -23.10
C ASN A 211 34.48 -9.96 -23.47
N GLN A 212 33.29 -10.52 -23.21
CA GLN A 212 32.03 -9.83 -23.44
C GLN A 212 31.69 -8.94 -22.26
N MET A 213 31.10 -7.78 -22.54
CA MET A 213 30.63 -6.86 -21.51
C MET A 213 29.46 -7.50 -20.75
N GLN A 214 29.62 -7.72 -19.46
CA GLN A 214 28.53 -8.11 -18.57
C GLN A 214 28.02 -6.85 -17.87
N MET A 215 26.80 -6.43 -18.22
CA MET A 215 26.13 -5.35 -17.52
C MET A 215 25.46 -5.89 -16.26
N TYR A 216 25.57 -5.15 -15.17
CA TYR A 216 24.82 -5.43 -13.95
C TYR A 216 23.32 -5.22 -14.24
N SER A 217 22.52 -6.27 -14.03
CA SER A 217 21.07 -6.18 -14.13
C SER A 217 20.53 -5.66 -12.81
N LEU A 218 19.82 -4.53 -12.85
CA LEU A 218 19.13 -4.00 -11.68
C LEU A 218 18.19 -5.05 -11.10
N ASN A 219 18.15 -5.14 -9.78
CA ASN A 219 17.37 -6.11 -9.02
C ASN A 219 16.77 -5.43 -7.79
N GLU A 220 16.11 -6.20 -6.91
CA GLU A 220 15.50 -5.67 -5.68
C GLU A 220 16.49 -4.89 -4.82
N LYS A 221 17.77 -5.32 -4.75
CA LYS A 221 18.81 -4.60 -4.01
C LYS A 221 19.14 -3.24 -4.61
N SER A 222 18.91 -3.04 -5.90
CA SER A 222 19.02 -1.73 -6.55
C SER A 222 17.94 -0.78 -6.07
N ASP A 223 16.70 -1.24 -5.87
CA ASP A 223 15.65 -0.43 -5.26
C ASP A 223 15.98 -0.10 -3.78
N ILE A 224 16.62 -1.03 -3.04
CA ILE A 224 17.08 -0.77 -1.67
C ILE A 224 18.12 0.35 -1.63
N TYR A 225 19.03 0.42 -2.62
CA TYR A 225 19.97 1.55 -2.72
C TYR A 225 19.23 2.88 -2.88
N SER A 226 18.27 2.94 -3.81
CA SER A 226 17.45 4.13 -4.03
C SER A 226 16.67 4.53 -2.78
N ILE A 227 16.13 3.54 -2.03
CA ILE A 227 15.49 3.77 -0.72
C ILE A 227 16.46 4.44 0.26
N GLY A 228 17.71 4.00 0.35
CA GLY A 228 18.70 4.65 1.24
C GLY A 228 18.86 6.15 0.94
N VAL A 229 18.95 6.51 -0.34
CA VAL A 229 19.02 7.92 -0.78
C VAL A 229 17.75 8.69 -0.44
N LEU A 230 16.58 8.07 -0.64
CA LEU A 230 15.27 8.67 -0.33
C LEU A 230 15.04 8.86 1.17
N LEU A 231 15.46 7.91 2.01
CA LEU A 231 15.41 8.05 3.46
C LEU A 231 16.28 9.22 3.92
N TRP A 232 17.49 9.34 3.37
CA TRP A 232 18.33 10.51 3.62
C TRP A 232 17.64 11.81 3.18
N GLU A 233 17.03 11.86 1.99
CA GLU A 233 16.31 13.04 1.49
C GLU A 233 15.10 13.40 2.37
N ILE A 234 14.34 12.42 2.87
CA ILE A 234 13.26 12.64 3.85
C ILE A 234 13.82 13.21 5.16
N SER A 235 15.01 12.76 5.59
CA SER A 235 15.64 13.25 6.81
C SER A 235 16.10 14.71 6.68
N SER A 236 16.70 15.05 5.53
CA SER A 236 17.41 16.31 5.27
C SER A 236 16.52 17.39 4.67
N GLY A 237 15.47 17.01 3.92
CA GLY A 237 14.68 17.93 3.11
C GLY A 237 15.44 18.51 1.93
N GLN A 238 16.65 18.01 1.66
CA GLN A 238 17.54 18.52 0.62
C GLN A 238 17.65 17.53 -0.55
N PRO A 239 17.69 18.01 -1.80
CA PRO A 239 18.03 17.15 -2.93
C PRO A 239 19.41 16.51 -2.73
N PRO A 240 19.58 15.21 -3.06
CA PRO A 240 20.87 14.55 -2.93
C PRO A 240 21.89 15.12 -3.92
N PHE A 241 23.12 15.23 -3.45
CA PHE A 241 24.30 15.78 -4.11
C PHE A 241 24.13 17.22 -4.58
N LEU A 242 23.40 18.06 -3.81
CA LEU A 242 23.12 19.46 -4.16
C LEU A 242 24.39 20.29 -4.47
N SER A 243 25.50 19.98 -3.81
CA SER A 243 26.80 20.66 -4.00
C SER A 243 27.44 20.37 -5.36
N PHE A 244 27.08 19.23 -5.99
CA PHE A 244 27.46 18.90 -7.34
C PHE A 244 26.47 19.59 -8.28
N LYS A 245 26.80 20.81 -8.71
CA LYS A 245 26.03 21.49 -9.76
C LYS A 245 25.91 20.52 -10.94
N TYR A 246 24.67 20.28 -11.38
CA TYR A 246 24.18 19.26 -12.32
C TYR A 246 24.86 19.17 -13.71
N GLU A 247 26.02 19.79 -13.92
CA GLU A 247 26.68 19.93 -15.20
C GLU A 247 27.74 18.85 -15.48
N ASP A 248 28.19 18.08 -14.47
CA ASP A 248 29.11 16.95 -14.68
C ASP A 248 28.61 15.64 -14.04
N ASN A 249 27.70 14.99 -14.76
CA ASN A 249 27.20 13.64 -14.44
C ASN A 249 28.32 12.60 -14.33
N ILE A 250 29.45 12.76 -15.05
CA ILE A 250 30.56 11.80 -15.00
C ILE A 250 31.29 11.95 -13.68
N ALA A 251 31.61 13.17 -13.28
CA ALA A 251 32.23 13.44 -11.99
C ALA A 251 31.39 12.85 -10.84
N LEU A 252 30.08 13.12 -10.82
CA LEU A 252 29.19 12.57 -9.79
C LEU A 252 29.21 11.04 -9.74
N ILE A 253 29.16 10.37 -10.89
CA ILE A 253 29.27 8.91 -10.97
C ILE A 253 30.60 8.42 -10.37
N MET A 254 31.72 9.09 -10.67
CA MET A 254 33.03 8.70 -10.12
C MET A 254 33.07 8.86 -8.59
N TYR A 255 32.56 9.96 -8.05
CA TYR A 255 32.47 10.14 -6.60
C TYR A 255 31.61 9.06 -5.94
N ILE A 256 30.44 8.73 -6.50
CA ILE A 256 29.57 7.67 -5.98
C ILE A 256 30.30 6.31 -6.00
N LEU A 257 31.05 6.01 -7.07
CA LEU A 257 31.85 4.78 -7.20
C LEU A 257 33.00 4.72 -6.18
N ASP A 258 33.61 5.86 -5.86
CA ASP A 258 34.65 6.00 -4.83
C ASP A 258 34.08 5.95 -3.40
N GLY A 259 32.77 5.72 -3.25
CA GLY A 259 32.10 5.58 -1.96
C GLY A 259 31.66 6.90 -1.33
N PHE A 260 31.76 8.02 -2.06
CA PHE A 260 31.23 9.30 -1.60
C PHE A 260 29.70 9.20 -1.44
N ARG A 261 29.21 9.63 -0.27
CA ARG A 261 27.80 9.66 0.11
C ARG A 261 27.50 10.95 0.85
N GLU A 262 26.22 11.26 0.95
CA GLU A 262 25.77 12.38 1.74
C GLU A 262 26.12 12.22 3.22
N THR A 263 26.42 13.35 3.87
CA THR A 263 26.70 13.36 5.30
C THR A 263 25.40 13.37 6.10
N PRO A 264 25.34 12.74 7.28
CA PRO A 264 24.20 12.85 8.17
C PRO A 264 23.89 14.30 8.53
N VAL A 265 22.60 14.65 8.56
CA VAL A 265 22.15 16.00 8.92
C VAL A 265 21.87 16.08 10.42
N THR A 266 22.29 17.18 11.06
CA THR A 266 22.07 17.45 12.49
C THR A 266 20.59 17.27 12.87
N GLY A 267 20.35 16.57 13.97
CA GLY A 267 19.01 16.30 14.48
C GLY A 267 18.34 15.04 13.89
N THR A 268 19.04 14.29 13.03
CA THR A 268 18.61 12.96 12.58
C THR A 268 18.87 11.91 13.66
N PRO A 269 17.87 11.09 14.05
CA PRO A 269 18.08 9.98 14.98
C PRO A 269 19.15 9.01 14.46
N GLU A 270 20.06 8.61 15.35
CA GLU A 270 21.21 7.74 15.01
C GLU A 270 20.77 6.42 14.37
N ASP A 271 19.71 5.83 14.89
CA ASP A 271 19.13 4.60 14.37
C ASP A 271 18.62 4.77 12.92
N TYR A 272 18.01 5.91 12.60
CA TYR A 272 17.59 6.23 11.23
C TYR A 272 18.78 6.46 10.29
N ILE A 273 19.87 7.07 10.80
CA ILE A 273 21.14 7.20 10.08
C ILE A 273 21.68 5.83 9.70
N ASN A 274 21.77 4.93 10.69
CA ASN A 274 22.25 3.57 10.49
C ASN A 274 21.41 2.80 9.46
N LEU A 275 20.08 2.99 9.45
CA LEU A 275 19.20 2.37 8.48
C LEU A 275 19.53 2.79 7.04
N TYR A 276 19.55 4.09 6.75
CA TYR A 276 19.77 4.54 5.37
C TYR A 276 21.21 4.29 4.92
N ILE A 277 22.19 4.33 5.84
CA ILE A 277 23.57 3.97 5.54
C ILE A 277 23.69 2.52 5.12
N LYS A 278 22.98 1.61 5.80
CA LYS A 278 22.95 0.19 5.42
C LYS A 278 22.24 -0.04 4.09
N CYS A 279 21.24 0.78 3.75
CA CYS A 279 20.50 0.65 2.50
C CYS A 279 21.32 1.05 1.27
N TRP A 280 22.16 2.09 1.35
CA TRP A 280 22.93 2.58 0.20
C TRP A 280 24.38 2.06 0.12
N ASP A 281 24.67 0.92 0.76
CA ASP A 281 25.97 0.24 0.70
C ASP A 281 26.38 -0.01 -0.76
N SER A 282 27.65 0.19 -1.08
CA SER A 282 28.18 -0.01 -2.44
C SER A 282 28.07 -1.47 -2.90
N GLU A 283 28.07 -2.43 -1.97
CA GLU A 283 27.88 -3.85 -2.22
C GLU A 283 26.40 -4.25 -1.99
N PRO A 284 25.62 -4.59 -3.04
CA PRO A 284 24.23 -5.01 -2.93
C PRO A 284 23.95 -6.13 -1.94
N ASP A 285 24.87 -7.08 -1.78
CA ASP A 285 24.67 -8.22 -0.88
C ASP A 285 24.72 -7.81 0.60
N ASN A 286 25.36 -6.67 0.92
CA ASN A 286 25.40 -6.12 2.27
C ASN A 286 24.11 -5.36 2.65
N ARG A 287 23.34 -4.93 1.64
CA ARG A 287 22.10 -4.19 1.85
C ARG A 287 21.04 -5.09 2.48
N PRO A 288 20.13 -4.56 3.32
CA PRO A 288 19.02 -5.34 3.88
C PRO A 288 18.06 -5.81 2.77
N THR A 289 17.16 -6.73 3.09
CA THR A 289 15.96 -6.99 2.26
C THR A 289 14.90 -5.94 2.55
N ILE A 290 13.94 -5.76 1.64
CA ILE A 290 12.85 -4.79 1.87
C ILE A 290 12.08 -5.11 3.16
N TYR A 291 11.84 -6.39 3.46
CA TYR A 291 11.18 -6.84 4.69
C TYR A 291 11.92 -6.42 5.96
N GLN A 292 13.25 -6.47 5.96
CA GLN A 292 14.06 -6.02 7.09
C GLN A 292 13.94 -4.52 7.30
N VAL A 293 13.85 -3.74 6.22
CA VAL A 293 13.67 -2.28 6.30
C VAL A 293 12.26 -1.93 6.81
N VAL A 294 11.22 -2.63 6.33
CA VAL A 294 9.84 -2.48 6.79
C VAL A 294 9.71 -2.80 8.28
N ASP A 295 10.23 -3.95 8.72
CA ASP A 295 10.15 -4.39 10.12
C ASP A 295 10.84 -3.42 11.07
N TRP A 296 12.02 -2.92 10.66
CA TRP A 296 12.75 -1.92 11.41
C TRP A 296 11.97 -0.62 11.55
N LEU A 297 11.40 -0.10 10.45
CA LEU A 297 10.64 1.15 10.47
C LEU A 297 9.34 1.00 11.25
N LYS A 298 8.67 -0.16 11.15
CA LYS A 298 7.45 -0.47 11.90
C LYS A 298 7.69 -0.38 13.41
N THR A 299 8.75 -1.01 13.89
CA THR A 299 9.12 -1.02 15.32
C THR A 299 9.39 0.40 15.84
N ASN A 300 10.16 1.19 15.09
CA ASN A 300 10.51 2.56 15.46
C ASN A 300 9.35 3.56 15.32
N VAL A 301 8.37 3.31 14.44
CA VAL A 301 7.13 4.09 14.41
C VAL A 301 6.34 3.83 15.69
N SER A 302 6.16 2.56 16.07
CA SER A 302 5.47 2.18 17.33
C SER A 302 6.14 2.75 18.58
N ASP A 303 7.47 2.67 18.70
CA ASP A 303 8.21 3.16 19.88
C ASP A 303 8.18 4.70 20.02
N ASN A 304 8.13 5.44 18.89
CA ASN A 304 7.97 6.90 18.92
C ASN A 304 6.54 7.32 19.33
N PHE A 305 5.54 6.48 19.03
CA PHE A 305 4.18 6.69 19.55
C PHE A 305 4.10 6.40 21.05
N GLU A 306 4.84 5.41 21.58
CA GLU A 306 4.86 5.12 23.02
C GLU A 306 5.63 6.17 23.84
N SER A 307 6.80 6.62 23.37
CA SER A 307 7.64 7.59 24.08
C SER A 307 7.04 9.00 24.20
N GLN A 308 6.19 9.43 23.26
CA GLN A 308 5.45 10.71 23.36
C GLN A 308 4.14 10.61 24.17
N THR A 309 3.69 9.39 24.51
CA THR A 309 2.42 9.20 25.25
C THR A 309 2.53 9.35 26.77
N ASN A 310 3.74 9.50 27.31
CA ASN A 310 3.95 9.65 28.75
C ASN A 310 3.69 11.07 29.30
N GLU A 311 3.49 12.09 28.44
CA GLU A 311 3.28 13.48 28.89
C GLU A 311 1.84 14.01 28.79
N ASN A 312 0.87 13.26 28.25
CA ASN A 312 -0.51 13.79 28.08
C ASN A 312 -1.61 12.78 28.46
N THR A 313 -1.49 12.21 29.66
CA THR A 313 -2.39 11.15 30.17
C THR A 313 -3.81 11.60 30.55
N ASN A 314 -4.16 12.89 30.47
CA ASN A 314 -5.48 13.39 30.90
C ASN A 314 -6.40 13.87 29.76
N GLU A 315 -5.97 13.89 28.49
CA GLU A 315 -6.81 14.32 27.35
C GLU A 315 -7.20 13.20 26.36
N ARG A 316 -6.84 11.95 26.63
CA ARG A 316 -7.45 10.82 25.91
C ARG A 316 -8.83 10.54 26.50
N ILE A 317 -9.81 11.29 26.01
CA ILE A 317 -11.19 10.80 25.94
C ILE A 317 -11.11 9.40 25.35
N ASP A 318 -11.57 8.41 26.11
CA ASP A 318 -11.71 7.02 25.67
C ASP A 318 -12.53 7.03 24.37
N TRP A 319 -11.87 6.80 23.23
CA TRP A 319 -12.47 6.91 21.89
C TRP A 319 -13.77 6.11 21.79
N ILE A 320 -13.86 5.00 22.52
CA ILE A 320 -15.06 4.18 22.63
C ILE A 320 -16.20 4.97 23.30
N LYS A 321 -15.95 5.70 24.38
CA LYS A 321 -16.95 6.56 25.03
C LYS A 321 -17.42 7.65 24.08
N LYS A 322 -16.50 8.32 23.38
CA LYS A 322 -16.86 9.32 22.39
C LYS A 322 -17.71 8.73 21.26
N ALA A 323 -17.35 7.55 20.76
CA ALA A 323 -18.12 6.86 19.71
C ALA A 323 -19.51 6.42 20.19
N ILE A 324 -19.70 6.12 21.49
CA ILE A 324 -21.02 5.88 22.07
C ILE A 324 -21.81 7.20 22.19
N GLU A 325 -21.18 8.25 22.72
CA GLU A 325 -21.81 9.58 22.91
C GLU A 325 -22.26 10.22 21.58
N GLU A 326 -21.46 10.04 20.52
CA GLU A 326 -21.76 10.52 19.16
C GLU A 326 -22.62 9.53 18.34
N GLU A 327 -23.16 8.48 18.98
CA GLU A 327 -24.05 7.47 18.38
C GLU A 327 -23.43 6.67 17.20
N TYR A 328 -22.10 6.67 17.06
CA TYR A 328 -21.40 5.83 16.08
C TYR A 328 -21.35 4.35 16.48
N LEU A 329 -21.39 4.06 17.77
CA LEU A 329 -21.46 2.70 18.32
C LEU A 329 -22.69 2.54 19.20
N GLN A 330 -23.51 1.55 18.86
CA GLN A 330 -24.62 1.15 19.72
C GLN A 330 -24.07 0.57 21.04
N TYR A 331 -24.52 1.14 22.16
CA TYR A 331 -24.22 0.63 23.49
C TYR A 331 -25.39 -0.22 24.01
N TYR A 332 -25.06 -1.36 24.60
CA TYR A 332 -25.98 -2.22 25.34
C TYR A 332 -25.59 -2.21 26.81
N ASP A 333 -26.53 -1.88 27.69
CA ASP A 333 -26.31 -2.07 29.12
C ASP A 333 -26.17 -3.57 29.41
N TYR A 334 -25.05 -3.96 30.03
CA TYR A 334 -24.74 -5.36 30.33
C TYR A 334 -25.86 -6.05 31.12
N LYS A 335 -26.59 -5.29 31.95
CA LYS A 335 -27.73 -5.78 32.73
C LYS A 335 -28.92 -6.21 31.88
N GLN A 336 -28.96 -5.84 30.60
CA GLN A 336 -29.99 -6.30 29.66
C GLN A 336 -29.74 -7.73 29.21
N PHE A 337 -28.54 -8.28 29.41
CA PHE A 337 -28.24 -9.67 29.08
C PHE A 337 -28.59 -10.61 30.25
N SER A 338 -29.05 -11.81 29.92
CA SER A 338 -29.32 -12.91 30.86
C SER A 338 -28.86 -14.24 30.28
N ASP A 339 -28.83 -15.28 31.12
CA ASP A 339 -28.37 -16.62 30.74
C ASP A 339 -26.98 -16.64 30.09
N ILE A 340 -26.06 -15.83 30.66
CA ILE A 340 -24.71 -15.66 30.12
C ILE A 340 -23.89 -16.93 30.38
N ARG A 341 -23.48 -17.62 29.32
CA ARG A 341 -22.71 -18.87 29.40
C ARG A 341 -21.52 -18.81 28.46
N GLN A 342 -20.36 -19.23 28.93
CA GLN A 342 -19.17 -19.32 28.09
C GLN A 342 -19.34 -20.40 27.01
N VAL A 343 -19.07 -20.05 25.75
CA VAL A 343 -19.20 -20.96 24.60
C VAL A 343 -17.87 -21.24 23.89
N GLY A 344 -16.85 -20.41 24.13
CA GLY A 344 -15.52 -20.65 23.59
C GLY A 344 -14.46 -19.75 24.19
N THR A 345 -13.20 -20.21 24.15
CA THR A 345 -12.02 -19.43 24.54
C THR A 345 -10.96 -19.62 23.46
N GLY A 346 -10.40 -18.51 22.98
CA GLY A 346 -9.37 -18.48 21.94
C GLY A 346 -8.14 -17.67 22.36
N GLY A 347 -7.21 -17.50 21.43
CA GLY A 347 -5.98 -16.71 21.64
C GLY A 347 -6.25 -15.28 22.10
N PHE A 348 -7.31 -14.67 21.57
CA PHE A 348 -7.68 -13.26 21.72
C PHE A 348 -8.76 -12.99 22.78
N GLY A 349 -9.24 -14.02 23.49
CA GLY A 349 -10.21 -13.83 24.57
C GLY A 349 -11.29 -14.90 24.66
N THR A 350 -12.40 -14.56 25.33
CA THR A 350 -13.48 -15.49 25.67
C THR A 350 -14.81 -15.02 25.09
N VAL A 351 -15.57 -15.94 24.50
CA VAL A 351 -16.90 -15.69 23.93
C VAL A 351 -17.96 -16.31 24.82
N PHE A 352 -19.00 -15.54 25.15
CA PHE A 352 -20.16 -15.95 25.91
C PHE A 352 -21.41 -15.88 25.04
N ARG A 353 -22.31 -16.85 25.14
CA ARG A 353 -23.69 -16.72 24.68
C ARG A 353 -24.49 -15.99 25.74
N ALA A 354 -25.35 -15.07 25.33
CA ALA A 354 -26.30 -14.40 26.21
C ALA A 354 -27.65 -14.19 25.50
N ASN A 355 -28.72 -14.13 26.28
CA ASN A 355 -30.04 -13.75 25.79
C ASN A 355 -30.31 -12.29 26.14
N LEU A 356 -30.91 -11.53 25.21
CA LEU A 356 -31.41 -10.20 25.55
C LEU A 356 -32.72 -10.35 26.34
N LYS A 357 -32.82 -9.73 27.52
CA LYS A 357 -34.02 -9.78 28.36
C LYS A 357 -35.24 -9.32 27.56
N ASN A 358 -36.36 -10.02 27.75
CA ASN A 358 -37.64 -9.78 27.09
C ASN A 358 -37.60 -9.96 25.55
N SER A 359 -36.60 -10.68 25.03
CA SER A 359 -36.49 -11.07 23.63
C SER A 359 -36.07 -12.54 23.53
N GLU A 360 -36.44 -13.20 22.44
CA GLU A 360 -35.89 -14.52 22.09
C GLU A 360 -34.52 -14.40 21.40
N GLN A 361 -34.07 -13.17 21.14
CA GLN A 361 -32.82 -12.90 20.44
C GLN A 361 -31.59 -13.24 21.30
N GLN A 362 -30.67 -13.98 20.69
CA GLN A 362 -29.44 -14.44 21.30
C GLN A 362 -28.25 -13.69 20.69
N PHE A 363 -27.24 -13.43 21.53
CA PHE A 363 -26.03 -12.71 21.16
C PHE A 363 -24.78 -13.46 21.63
N ALA A 364 -23.68 -13.25 20.91
CA ALA A 364 -22.35 -13.60 21.33
C ALA A 364 -21.65 -12.37 21.92
N LEU A 365 -21.22 -12.45 23.16
CA LEU A 365 -20.44 -11.42 23.87
C LEU A 365 -18.97 -11.82 23.87
N LYS A 366 -18.11 -11.10 23.14
CA LYS A 366 -16.66 -11.35 23.11
C LYS A 366 -15.93 -10.42 24.07
N SER A 367 -15.22 -11.01 25.02
CA SER A 367 -14.28 -10.34 25.92
C SER A 367 -12.84 -10.50 25.43
N PHE A 368 -11.97 -9.57 25.85
CA PHE A 368 -10.54 -9.54 25.53
C PHE A 368 -9.70 -9.78 26.78
N LYS A 369 -8.45 -10.24 26.62
CA LYS A 369 -7.54 -10.48 27.76
C LYS A 369 -7.09 -9.15 28.38
N LEU A 370 -7.06 -9.06 29.71
CA LEU A 370 -6.69 -7.87 30.49
C LEU A 370 -5.17 -7.61 30.52
N ASN A 371 -4.60 -7.21 29.38
CA ASN A 371 -3.21 -6.75 29.28
C ASN A 371 -3.22 -5.31 28.67
N ASN A 372 -2.15 -4.52 28.83
CA ASN A 372 -2.06 -3.16 28.25
C ASN A 372 -2.28 -3.12 26.71
N THR A 373 -2.10 -4.26 26.03
CA THR A 373 -2.36 -4.52 24.60
C THR A 373 -3.85 -4.58 24.23
N SER A 374 -4.76 -4.69 25.20
CA SER A 374 -6.18 -5.04 24.98
C SER A 374 -7.02 -3.95 24.30
N LYS A 375 -6.71 -2.66 24.52
CA LYS A 375 -7.46 -1.55 23.90
C LYS A 375 -7.25 -1.47 22.40
N GLU A 376 -6.02 -1.71 21.95
CA GLU A 376 -5.69 -1.71 20.52
C GLU A 376 -6.30 -2.92 19.80
N GLU A 377 -6.35 -4.09 20.45
CA GLU A 377 -7.04 -5.27 19.94
C GLU A 377 -8.54 -5.00 19.74
N ILE A 378 -9.21 -4.38 20.72
CA ILE A 378 -10.62 -3.98 20.61
C ILE A 378 -10.82 -3.02 19.45
N ILE A 379 -9.99 -1.98 19.34
CA ILE A 379 -10.12 -0.96 18.29
C ILE A 379 -9.88 -1.56 16.90
N ASN A 380 -8.87 -2.43 16.75
CA ASN A 380 -8.57 -3.08 15.49
C ASN A 380 -9.70 -4.02 15.06
N GLU A 381 -10.25 -4.79 15.99
CA GLU A 381 -11.39 -5.67 15.70
C GLU A 381 -12.65 -4.87 15.35
N LEU A 382 -12.95 -3.79 16.07
CA LEU A 382 -14.06 -2.88 15.73
C LEU A 382 -13.91 -2.27 14.34
N LYS A 383 -12.72 -1.79 13.97
CA LYS A 383 -12.45 -1.22 12.64
C LYS A 383 -12.68 -2.24 11.52
N ILE A 384 -12.35 -3.50 11.76
CA ILE A 384 -12.58 -4.59 10.80
C ILE A 384 -14.08 -4.87 10.71
N LEU A 385 -14.74 -5.10 11.84
CA LEU A 385 -16.16 -5.46 11.88
C LEU A 385 -17.04 -4.39 11.25
N LEU A 386 -16.82 -3.11 11.56
CA LEU A 386 -17.57 -1.98 10.97
C LEU A 386 -17.38 -1.84 9.45
N LYS A 387 -16.31 -2.42 8.87
CA LYS A 387 -16.08 -2.41 7.42
C LYS A 387 -16.82 -3.51 6.68
N VAL A 388 -17.28 -4.56 7.37
CA VAL A 388 -17.75 -5.82 6.74
C VAL A 388 -19.05 -6.38 7.31
N ASP A 389 -19.62 -5.73 8.34
CA ASP A 389 -20.86 -6.13 9.03
C ASP A 389 -22.10 -6.23 8.13
N PHE A 390 -22.04 -5.66 6.91
CA PHE A 390 -23.09 -5.74 5.91
C PHE A 390 -23.18 -7.10 5.19
N HIS A 391 -22.18 -7.98 5.33
CA HIS A 391 -22.10 -9.21 4.53
C HIS A 391 -22.70 -10.43 5.24
N ASN A 392 -23.72 -11.06 4.62
CA ASN A 392 -24.49 -12.18 5.20
C ASN A 392 -23.69 -13.46 5.56
N ASN A 393 -22.43 -13.57 5.15
CA ASN A 393 -21.55 -14.71 5.50
C ASN A 393 -20.41 -14.32 6.46
N ILE A 394 -20.52 -13.16 7.12
CA ILE A 394 -19.63 -12.69 8.17
C ILE A 394 -20.49 -12.42 9.40
N ILE A 395 -20.02 -12.82 10.58
CA ILE A 395 -20.74 -12.59 11.84
C ILE A 395 -21.06 -11.11 12.00
N ARG A 396 -22.35 -10.81 12.17
CA ARG A 396 -22.79 -9.42 12.29
C ARG A 396 -22.37 -8.82 13.62
N PHE A 397 -21.88 -7.59 13.57
CA PHE A 397 -21.61 -6.77 14.74
C PHE A 397 -22.84 -5.91 15.07
N PHE A 398 -23.24 -5.88 16.35
CA PHE A 398 -24.40 -5.11 16.80
C PHE A 398 -24.04 -3.93 17.69
N GLY A 399 -22.92 -3.97 18.39
CA GLY A 399 -22.52 -2.91 19.31
C GLY A 399 -21.57 -3.38 20.40
N ILE A 400 -21.51 -2.64 21.49
CA ILE A 400 -20.61 -2.89 22.61
C ILE A 400 -21.34 -2.86 23.94
N THR A 401 -20.77 -3.54 24.93
CA THR A 401 -21.24 -3.52 26.32
C THR A 401 -20.05 -3.47 27.27
N GLU A 402 -20.28 -3.08 28.52
CA GLU A 402 -19.25 -2.97 29.55
C GLU A 402 -19.52 -3.99 30.67
N SER A 403 -18.59 -4.93 30.90
CA SER A 403 -18.74 -5.86 32.02
C SER A 403 -18.41 -5.16 33.34
N GLU A 404 -19.23 -5.34 34.37
CA GLU A 404 -18.92 -4.89 35.73
C GLU A 404 -17.68 -5.66 36.23
N SER A 405 -16.52 -4.99 36.32
CA SER A 405 -15.35 -5.53 37.03
C SER A 405 -15.34 -4.99 38.46
N GLU A 406 -14.95 -5.82 39.43
CA GLU A 406 -14.90 -5.47 40.86
C GLU A 406 -13.90 -4.34 41.19
N ASN A 407 -13.06 -3.93 40.23
CA ASN A 407 -12.11 -2.84 40.37
C ASN A 407 -12.60 -1.60 39.62
N HIS A 408 -13.07 -0.59 40.37
CA HIS A 408 -13.65 0.67 39.88
C HIS A 408 -12.76 1.55 38.97
N ASN A 409 -11.55 1.12 38.60
CA ASN A 409 -10.60 1.89 37.78
C ASN A 409 -10.31 1.32 36.38
N SER A 410 -10.87 0.18 35.97
CA SER A 410 -10.72 -0.32 34.58
C SER A 410 -12.04 -0.85 34.01
N LYS A 411 -12.58 -0.16 33.01
CA LYS A 411 -13.76 -0.59 32.25
C LYS A 411 -13.36 -1.66 31.24
N ASN A 412 -14.08 -2.79 31.23
CA ASN A 412 -13.83 -3.88 30.29
C ASN A 412 -14.93 -3.93 29.23
N TYR A 413 -14.60 -3.45 28.03
CA TYR A 413 -15.51 -3.51 26.89
C TYR A 413 -15.59 -4.92 26.31
N MET A 414 -16.79 -5.31 25.90
CA MET A 414 -17.09 -6.53 25.18
C MET A 414 -17.81 -6.19 23.87
N LEU A 415 -17.54 -6.95 22.81
CA LEU A 415 -18.28 -6.85 21.55
C LEU A 415 -19.58 -7.64 21.63
N VAL A 416 -20.68 -7.04 21.18
CA VAL A 416 -21.99 -7.67 21.02
C VAL A 416 -22.16 -8.06 19.56
N MET A 417 -22.24 -9.36 19.30
CA MET A 417 -22.21 -9.94 17.96
C MET A 417 -23.34 -10.96 17.77
N GLU A 418 -23.60 -11.31 16.52
CA GLU A 418 -24.50 -12.40 16.14
C GLU A 418 -24.06 -13.73 16.78
N TYR A 419 -25.02 -14.45 17.35
CA TYR A 419 -24.80 -15.78 17.88
C TYR A 419 -25.03 -16.83 16.79
N ALA A 420 -23.97 -17.50 16.35
CA ALA A 420 -24.06 -18.64 15.44
C ALA A 420 -24.40 -19.92 16.22
N ASP A 421 -25.66 -20.34 16.15
CA ASP A 421 -26.21 -21.50 16.87
C ASP A 421 -25.61 -22.85 16.43
N GLY A 422 -25.15 -22.95 15.18
CA GLY A 422 -24.40 -24.09 14.65
C GLY A 422 -22.98 -24.25 15.23
N GLY A 423 -22.49 -23.25 15.97
CA GLY A 423 -21.11 -23.21 16.47
C GLY A 423 -20.07 -23.08 15.36
N ASN A 424 -18.80 -23.35 15.67
CA ASN A 424 -17.74 -23.33 14.65
C ASN A 424 -17.83 -24.53 13.70
N LEU A 425 -17.36 -24.35 12.47
CA LEU A 425 -17.34 -25.31 11.38
C LEU A 425 -16.66 -26.61 11.77
N ARG A 426 -15.58 -26.59 12.58
CA ARG A 426 -14.96 -27.84 13.06
C ARG A 426 -15.92 -28.68 13.88
N SER A 427 -16.64 -28.06 14.81
CA SER A 427 -17.60 -28.75 15.68
C SER A 427 -18.84 -29.17 14.89
N TYR A 428 -19.33 -28.29 14.02
CA TYR A 428 -20.45 -28.57 13.12
C TYR A 428 -20.15 -29.76 12.20
N LEU A 429 -19.02 -29.76 11.49
CA LEU A 429 -18.61 -30.88 10.65
C LEU A 429 -18.42 -32.15 11.48
N LYS A 430 -17.77 -32.07 12.65
CA LYS A 430 -17.58 -33.27 13.49
C LYS A 430 -18.91 -33.96 13.84
N ASN A 431 -19.97 -33.19 14.08
CA ASN A 431 -21.26 -33.73 14.53
C ASN A 431 -22.22 -34.06 13.38
N SER A 432 -22.12 -33.33 12.26
CA SER A 432 -23.13 -33.35 11.20
C SER A 432 -22.63 -33.91 9.87
N PHE A 433 -21.33 -34.23 9.72
CA PHE A 433 -20.75 -34.58 8.42
C PHE A 433 -21.43 -35.76 7.72
N SER A 434 -21.89 -36.76 8.47
CA SER A 434 -22.60 -37.93 7.90
C SER A 434 -23.93 -37.57 7.25
N ASN A 435 -24.53 -36.44 7.65
CA ASN A 435 -25.84 -36.00 7.19
C ASN A 435 -25.74 -34.94 6.08
N LEU A 436 -24.53 -34.44 5.79
CA LEU A 436 -24.30 -33.43 4.75
C LEU A 436 -24.23 -34.08 3.36
N THR A 437 -25.10 -33.64 2.48
CA THR A 437 -25.01 -33.95 1.04
C THR A 437 -23.81 -33.23 0.41
N TRP A 438 -23.50 -33.55 -0.84
CA TRP A 438 -22.49 -32.79 -1.58
C TRP A 438 -22.94 -31.37 -1.86
N ASP A 439 -24.23 -31.14 -2.10
CA ASP A 439 -24.77 -29.80 -2.31
C ASP A 439 -24.61 -28.92 -1.06
N ASP A 440 -24.84 -29.48 0.13
CA ASP A 440 -24.60 -28.77 1.39
C ASP A 440 -23.12 -28.39 1.54
N LYS A 441 -22.21 -29.30 1.19
CA LYS A 441 -20.75 -29.07 1.24
C LYS A 441 -20.32 -27.99 0.25
N TYR A 442 -20.87 -28.00 -0.96
CA TYR A 442 -20.62 -26.96 -1.96
C TYR A 442 -21.16 -25.61 -1.50
N ASN A 443 -22.36 -25.57 -0.93
CA ASN A 443 -22.94 -24.35 -0.40
C ASN A 443 -22.10 -23.77 0.75
N LEU A 444 -21.62 -24.60 1.68
CA LEU A 444 -20.72 -24.17 2.74
C LEU A 444 -19.41 -23.60 2.18
N ALA A 445 -18.77 -24.28 1.22
CA ALA A 445 -17.55 -23.79 0.57
C ALA A 445 -17.78 -22.48 -0.19
N TYR A 446 -18.92 -22.35 -0.88
CA TYR A 446 -19.29 -21.14 -1.60
C TYR A 446 -19.54 -19.95 -0.66
N GLN A 447 -20.27 -20.16 0.43
CA GLN A 447 -20.51 -19.13 1.44
C GLN A 447 -19.21 -18.66 2.10
N LEU A 448 -18.27 -19.59 2.34
CA LEU A 448 -16.94 -19.25 2.82
C LEU A 448 -16.15 -18.41 1.83
N ALA A 449 -16.12 -18.83 0.57
CA ALA A 449 -15.45 -18.07 -0.48
C ALA A 449 -16.05 -16.66 -0.62
N ARG A 450 -17.36 -16.50 -0.46
CA ARG A 450 -18.02 -15.18 -0.46
C ARG A 450 -17.62 -14.32 0.74
N GLY A 451 -17.60 -14.89 1.94
CA GLY A 451 -17.14 -14.18 3.14
C GLY A 451 -15.70 -13.70 2.99
N VAL A 452 -14.80 -14.58 2.55
CA VAL A 452 -13.39 -14.24 2.30
C VAL A 452 -13.25 -13.21 1.17
N SER A 453 -14.00 -13.36 0.08
CA SER A 453 -14.03 -12.38 -1.00
C SER A 453 -14.48 -11.00 -0.51
N CYS A 454 -15.43 -10.94 0.42
CA CYS A 454 -15.85 -9.68 1.02
C CYS A 454 -14.73 -9.06 1.85
N LEU A 455 -14.06 -9.83 2.72
CA LEU A 455 -12.90 -9.37 3.48
C LEU A 455 -11.81 -8.81 2.55
N HIS A 456 -11.47 -9.55 1.50
CA HIS A 456 -10.46 -9.15 0.53
C HIS A 456 -10.87 -7.89 -0.26
N SER A 457 -12.16 -7.75 -0.61
CA SER A 457 -12.68 -6.54 -1.27
C SER A 457 -12.55 -5.27 -0.42
N LYS A 458 -12.31 -5.44 0.88
CA LYS A 458 -12.08 -4.36 1.86
C LYS A 458 -10.63 -4.31 2.34
N GLU A 459 -9.73 -4.99 1.64
CA GLU A 459 -8.29 -5.04 1.94
C GLU A 459 -7.99 -5.64 3.33
N ILE A 460 -8.85 -6.54 3.82
CA ILE A 460 -8.68 -7.23 5.10
C ILE A 460 -8.15 -8.64 4.86
N VAL A 461 -6.95 -8.93 5.39
CA VAL A 461 -6.39 -10.28 5.42
C VAL A 461 -6.69 -10.89 6.78
N HIS A 462 -7.50 -11.95 6.80
CA HIS A 462 -8.00 -12.55 8.05
C HIS A 462 -6.89 -13.17 8.92
N CYS A 463 -5.77 -13.61 8.31
CA CYS A 463 -4.56 -14.19 8.94
C CYS A 463 -4.74 -15.42 9.87
N ASP A 464 -5.96 -15.72 10.32
CA ASP A 464 -6.30 -16.82 11.22
C ASP A 464 -7.52 -17.60 10.69
N LEU A 465 -7.57 -17.86 9.37
CA LEU A 465 -8.68 -18.58 8.72
C LEU A 465 -8.61 -20.10 8.96
N VAL A 466 -8.27 -20.51 10.19
CA VAL A 466 -8.24 -21.91 10.60
C VAL A 466 -9.63 -22.39 11.02
N ARG A 467 -9.82 -23.72 10.94
CA ARG A 467 -11.08 -24.45 11.18
C ARG A 467 -11.79 -24.15 12.52
N HIS A 468 -11.15 -23.43 13.44
CA HIS A 468 -11.69 -23.09 14.77
C HIS A 468 -12.45 -21.76 14.82
N ILE A 469 -12.34 -20.93 13.78
CA ILE A 469 -12.88 -19.56 13.76
C ILE A 469 -14.05 -19.41 12.78
N ILE A 470 -14.09 -20.23 11.73
CA ILE A 470 -15.19 -20.33 10.77
C ILE A 470 -16.42 -20.94 11.43
#